data_AF-A0A842W4M7-F1
#
_entry.id   AF-A0A842W4M7-F1
#
_cell.length_a   1.000
_cell.length_b   1.000
_cell.length_c   1.000
_cell.angle_alpha   90.00
_cell.angle_beta   90.00
_cell.angle_gamma   90.00
#
_symmetry.space_group_name_H-M   'P 1'
#
loop_
_entity.id
_entity.type
_entity.pdbx_description
1 polymer ?
#
loop_
_entity_poly.entity_id
_entity_poly.type
_entity_poly.pdbx_seq_one_letter_code
_entity_poly.pdbx_strand_id
1 'polypeptide(L)' 'GSCAAIVPIAVVLFQKGMPLGTALAFMMAVAALSFPEAVILRRAMKLKLIIIFFSVVTLAIILTGYIFNLLQGAFI' A
#
# COMPACT_ATOMS: atom_id res chain seq x y z
N GLY A 1 11.19 6.38 9.22
CA GLY A 1 10.65 7.74 8.97
C GLY A 1 9.18 7.67 8.60
N SER A 2 8.86 7.30 7.35
CA SER A 2 7.52 7.47 6.79
C SER A 2 6.42 6.60 7.42
N CYS A 3 6.71 5.35 7.84
CA CYS A 3 5.69 4.43 8.34
C CYS A 3 5.00 4.90 9.63
N ALA A 4 5.74 5.54 10.54
CA ALA A 4 5.21 5.99 11.83
C ALA A 4 4.12 7.08 11.71
N ALA A 5 4.16 7.89 10.65
CA ALA A 5 3.15 8.93 10.39
C ALA A 5 1.85 8.35 9.82
N ILE A 6 1.91 7.18 9.18
CA ILE A 6 0.77 6.58 8.48
C ILE A 6 -0.01 5.62 9.40
N VAL A 7 0.67 5.00 10.36
CA VAL A 7 0.04 4.15 11.40
C VAL A 7 -1.17 4.83 12.07
N PRO A 8 -1.09 6.06 12.62
CA PRO A 8 -2.24 6.69 13.26
C PRO A 8 -3.37 6.95 12.26
N ILE A 9 -3.07 7.30 11.01
CA ILE A 9 -4.09 7.50 9.95
C ILE A 9 -4.81 6.18 9.67
N ALA A 10 -4.08 5.08 9.51
CA ALA A 10 -4.65 3.76 9.25
C ALA A 10 -5.52 3.27 10.43
N VAL A 11 -5.09 3.53 11.67
CA VAL A 11 -5.87 3.20 12.88
C VAL A 11 -7.16 4.01 12.95
N VAL A 12 -7.13 5.31 12.62
CA VAL A 12 -8.34 6.15 12.61
C VAL A 12 -9.30 5.71 11.49
N LEU A 13 -8.79 5.31 10.32
CA LEU A 13 -9.61 4.76 9.24
C LEU A 13 -10.27 3.44 9.63
N PHE A 14 -9.54 2.56 10.34
CA PHE A 14 -10.10 1.33 10.89
C PHE A 14 -11.21 1.61 11.92
N GLN A 15 -10.98 2.56 12.84
CA GLN A 15 -11.99 2.99 13.81
C GLN A 15 -13.25 3.61 13.16
N LYS A 16 -13.13 4.13 11.93
CA LYS A 16 -14.25 4.63 11.13
C LYS A 16 -15.03 3.53 10.40
N GLY A 17 -14.73 2.26 10.65
CA GLY A 17 -15.44 1.11 10.08
C GLY A 17 -14.86 0.61 8.75
N MET A 18 -13.66 1.05 8.37
CA MET A 18 -12.98 0.52 7.20
C MET A 18 -12.42 -0.88 7.50
N PRO A 19 -12.50 -1.86 6.58
CA PRO A 19 -11.94 -3.19 6.80
C PRO A 19 -10.42 -3.14 7.06
N LEU A 20 -9.91 -4.02 7.91
CA LEU A 20 -8.50 -4.03 8.31
C LEU A 20 -7.58 -4.29 7.11
N GLY A 21 -8.02 -5.12 6.15
CA GLY A 21 -7.31 -5.35 4.89
C GLY A 21 -7.15 -4.09 4.03
N THR A 22 -8.16 -3.22 3.99
CA THR A 22 -8.10 -1.95 3.24
C THR A 22 -7.18 -0.94 3.93
N ALA A 23 -7.22 -0.88 5.27
CA ALA A 23 -6.32 -0.02 6.04
C ALA A 23 -4.84 -0.44 5.87
N LEU A 24 -4.56 -1.75 5.87
CA LEU A 24 -3.22 -2.28 5.62
C LEU A 24 -2.75 -2.05 4.18
N ALA A 25 -3.63 -2.26 3.19
CA ALA A 25 -3.31 -1.99 1.79
C ALA A 25 -2.94 -0.51 1.57
N PHE A 26 -3.63 0.41 2.24
CA PHE A 26 -3.28 1.84 2.22
C PHE A 26 -1.87 2.09 2.78
N MET A 27 -1.55 1.49 3.94
CA MET A 27 -0.21 1.61 4.52
C MET A 27 0.88 1.09 3.58
N MET A 28 0.67 -0.06 2.95
CA MET A 28 1.62 -0.65 2.00
C MET A 28 1.79 0.21 0.75
N ALA A 29 0.70 0.79 0.24
CA ALA A 29 0.75 1.69 -0.90
C ALA A 29 1.57 2.95 -0.61
N VAL A 30 1.34 3.60 0.53
CA VAL A 30 2.13 4.79 0.88
C VAL A 30 3.60 4.45 1.12
N ALA A 31 3.89 3.27 1.68
CA ALA A 31 5.26 2.81 1.88
C ALA A 31 6.01 2.50 0.58
N ALA A 32 5.35 1.94 -0.44
CA ALA A 32 5.99 1.41 -1.66
C ALA A 32 5.85 2.31 -2.91
N LEU A 33 4.91 3.27 -2.91
CA LEU A 33 4.69 4.22 -4.00
C LEU A 33 5.17 5.64 -3.65
N SER A 34 6.06 5.79 -2.69
CA SER A 34 6.47 7.11 -2.21
C SER A 34 7.20 7.91 -3.31
N PHE A 35 6.87 9.20 -3.44
CA PHE A 35 7.53 10.12 -4.39
C PHE A 35 9.08 10.07 -4.35
N PRO A 36 9.74 10.09 -3.17
CA PRO A 36 11.19 9.93 -3.10
C PRO A 36 11.70 8.59 -3.66
N GLU A 37 10.95 7.49 -3.51
CA GLU A 37 11.33 6.20 -4.10
C GLU A 37 11.31 6.27 -5.62
N ALA A 38 10.30 6.91 -6.22
CA ALA A 38 10.27 7.12 -7.67
C ALA A 38 11.48 7.94 -8.16
N VAL A 39 11.90 8.96 -7.40
CA VAL A 39 13.08 9.77 -7.71
C VAL A 39 14.38 8.97 -7.59
N ILE A 40 14.51 8.14 -6.55
CA ILE A 40 15.67 7.25 -6.34
C ILE A 40 15.73 6.19 -7.46
N LEU A 41 14.60 5.57 -7.78
CA LEU A 41 14.50 4.54 -8.81
C LEU A 41 14.79 5.10 -10.21
N ARG A 42 14.49 6.39 -10.44
CA ARG A 42 14.85 7.11 -11.68
C ARG A 42 16.34 7.32 -11.86
N ARG A 43 17.15 7.29 -10.79
CA ARG A 43 18.62 7.29 -10.90
C ARG A 43 19.19 5.92 -11.24
N ALA A 44 18.51 4.83 -10.85
CA ALA A 44 18.99 3.47 -11.08
C ALA A 44 18.40 2.80 -12.35
N MET A 45 17.20 3.21 -12.80
CA MET A 45 16.46 2.55 -13.88
C MET A 45 15.81 3.53 -14.87
N LYS A 46 15.57 3.05 -16.10
CA LYS A 46 14.81 3.80 -17.13
C LYS A 46 13.35 3.98 -16.70
N LEU A 47 12.75 5.12 -17.08
CA LEU A 47 11.36 5.47 -16.70
C LEU A 47 10.34 4.36 -17.01
N LYS A 48 10.54 3.62 -18.11
CA LYS A 48 9.69 2.48 -18.50
C LYS A 48 9.67 1.36 -17.45
N LEU A 49 10.79 1.05 -16.81
CA LEU A 49 10.86 0.00 -15.78
C LEU A 49 10.20 0.44 -14.48
N ILE A 50 10.27 1.73 -14.14
CA ILE A 50 9.63 2.28 -12.94
C ILE A 50 8.11 2.14 -13.04
N ILE A 51 7.54 2.46 -14.21
CA ILE A 51 6.10 2.32 -14.46
C ILE A 51 5.68 0.86 -14.28
N ILE A 52 6.43 -0.08 -14.85
CA ILE A 52 6.16 -1.52 -14.70
C ILE A 52 6.23 -1.93 -13.23
N PHE A 53 7.27 -1.53 -12.50
CA PHE A 53 7.41 -1.82 -11.07
C PHE A 53 6.22 -1.30 -10.27
N PHE A 54 5.87 -0.01 -10.43
CA PHE A 54 4.73 0.60 -9.74
C PHE A 54 3.42 -0.12 -10.06
N SER A 55 3.21 -0.52 -11.32
CA SER A 55 1.99 -1.24 -11.72
C SER A 55 1.90 -2.64 -11.09
N VAL A 56 2.99 -3.39 -11.04
CA VAL A 56 3.04 -4.72 -10.41
C VAL A 56 2.84 -4.61 -8.90
N VAL A 57 3.50 -3.65 -8.25
CA VAL A 57 3.35 -3.41 -6.81
C VAL A 57 1.92 -2.99 -6.47
N THR A 58 1.31 -2.10 -7.27
CA THR A 58 -0.09 -1.68 -7.08
C THR A 58 -1.04 -2.87 -7.20
N LEU A 59 -0.86 -3.72 -8.22
CA LEU A 59 -1.65 -4.93 -8.38
C LEU A 59 -1.49 -5.89 -7.19
N ALA A 60 -0.27 -6.08 -6.71
CA ALA A 60 0.00 -6.91 -5.53
C ALA A 60 -0.72 -6.37 -4.29
N ILE A 61 -0.65 -5.07 -4.04
CA ILE A 61 -1.32 -4.42 -2.89
C ILE A 61 -2.84 -4.60 -2.96
N ILE A 62 -3.44 -4.43 -4.14
CA ILE A 62 -4.89 -4.62 -4.34
C ILE A 62 -5.27 -6.07 -4.06
N LEU A 63 -4.53 -7.04 -4.61
CA LEU A 63 -4.75 -8.47 -4.39
C LEU A 63 -4.63 -8.82 -2.91
N THR A 64 -3.56 -8.39 -2.23
CA THR A 64 -3.36 -8.64 -0.81
C THR A 64 -4.46 -7.99 0.03
N GLY A 65 -4.86 -6.75 -0.28
CA GLY A 65 -5.96 -6.07 0.41
C GLY A 65 -7.30 -6.80 0.28
N TYR A 66 -7.61 -7.33 -0.91
CA TYR A 66 -8.81 -8.13 -1.15
C TYR A 66 -8.77 -9.46 -0.39
N ILE A 67 -7.63 -10.15 -0.41
CA ILE A 67 -7.41 -11.42 0.31
C ILE A 67 -7.60 -11.20 1.82
N PHE A 68 -7.00 -10.15 2.38
CA PHE A 68 -7.17 -9.84 3.80
C PHE A 68 -8.59 -9.42 4.15
N ASN A 69 -9.27 -8.68 3.27
CA ASN A 69 -10.68 -8.33 3.46
C ASN A 69 -11.59 -9.57 3.44
N LEU A 70 -11.34 -10.52 2.54
CA LEU A 70 -12.04 -11.80 2.47
C LEU A 70 -11.76 -12.69 3.68
N LEU A 71 -10.51 -12.76 4.14
CA LEU A 71 -10.14 -13.50 5.36
C LEU A 71 -10.80 -12.91 6.60
N GLN A 72 -10.85 -11.58 6.72
CA GLN A 72 -11.57 -10.93 7.83
C GLN A 72 -13.08 -11.17 7.73
N GLY A 73 -13.68 -11.03 6.55
CA GLY A 73 -15.10 -11.31 6.32
C GLY A 73 -15.47 -12.78 6.50
N ALA A 74 -14.53 -13.70 6.34
CA ALA A 74 -14.71 -15.13 6.59
C ALA A 74 -14.49 -15.53 8.06
N PHE A 75 -13.89 -14.65 8.87
CA PHE A 75 -13.62 -14.87 10.30
C PHE A 75 -14.57 -14.12 11.23
N ILE A 76 -15.45 -13.25 10.68
CA ILE A 76 -16.56 -12.59 11.40
C ILE A 76 -17.83 -13.45 11.30
#